data_AF-A0A7S1M9H1-F1
#
_entry.id   AF-A0A7S1M9H1-F1
#
_cell.length_a   1.000
_cell.length_b   1.000
_cell.length_c   1.000
_cell.angle_alpha   90.00
_cell.angle_beta   90.00
_cell.angle_gamma   90.00
#
_symmetry.space_group_name_H-M   'P 1'
#
loop_
_entity.id
_entity.type
_entity.pdbx_description
1 polymer ?
#
loop_
_entity_poly.entity_id
_entity_poly.type
_entity_poly.pdbx_seq_one_letter_code
_entity_poly.pdbx_strand_id
1 'polypeptide(L)'
;PWCGHCKSLAPVWDELATELKGQVNVAKVDGTENPLLSKRFKIRSYPTLILFRHQKMYNYQGARDKDAIVNFATDGFGEIKDPPSVPKPPTWLDDLLEPLLEDMRHILAVRKNAAIVLAVASVIVGAVLALLVCPRRATVESGKKSK
;
A
#
# COMPACT_ATOMS: atom_id res chain seq x y z
N PRO A 1 -19.36 -2.84 -20.53
CA PRO A 1 -19.16 -1.81 -19.49
C PRO A 1 -20.44 -1.02 -19.14
N TRP A 2 -20.77 -0.91 -17.85
CA TRP A 2 -21.92 -0.13 -17.35
C TRP A 2 -21.59 1.35 -17.12
N CYS A 3 -20.31 1.71 -16.98
CA CYS A 3 -19.85 3.07 -16.72
C CYS A 3 -20.00 3.98 -17.94
N GLY A 4 -20.81 5.04 -17.85
CA GLY A 4 -21.02 6.03 -18.92
C GLY A 4 -19.74 6.75 -19.36
N HIS A 5 -18.92 7.21 -18.41
CA HIS A 5 -17.64 7.88 -18.69
C HIS A 5 -16.62 6.98 -19.39
N CYS A 6 -16.69 5.67 -19.21
CA CYS A 6 -15.84 4.72 -19.95
C CYS A 6 -16.32 4.57 -21.39
N LYS A 7 -17.64 4.54 -21.61
CA LYS A 7 -18.21 4.42 -22.97
C LYS A 7 -17.85 5.63 -23.83
N SER A 8 -17.86 6.83 -23.27
CA SER A 8 -17.48 8.05 -24.00
C SER A 8 -15.99 8.08 -24.36
N LEU A 9 -15.12 7.49 -23.53
CA LEU A 9 -13.68 7.45 -23.76
C LEU A 9 -13.28 6.34 -24.74
N ALA A 10 -14.06 5.27 -24.86
CA ALA A 10 -13.77 4.11 -25.70
C ALA A 10 -13.37 4.46 -27.16
N PRO A 11 -14.13 5.29 -27.91
CA PRO A 11 -13.76 5.61 -29.29
C PRO A 11 -12.44 6.41 -29.37
N VAL A 12 -12.25 7.38 -28.47
CA VAL A 12 -11.01 8.16 -28.37
C VAL A 12 -9.81 7.26 -28.07
N TRP A 13 -10.00 6.23 -27.24
CA TRP A 13 -8.95 5.28 -26.87
C TRP A 13 -8.54 4.37 -28.04
N ASP A 14 -9.49 3.95 -28.87
CA ASP A 14 -9.20 3.12 -30.04
C ASP A 14 -8.47 3.94 -31.14
N GLU A 15 -8.79 5.23 -31.31
CA GLU A 15 -8.03 6.16 -32.17
C GLU A 15 -6.60 6.38 -31.65
N LEU A 16 -6.46 6.64 -30.34
CA LEU A 16 -5.18 6.81 -29.67
C LEU A 16 -4.26 5.59 -29.87
N ALA A 17 -4.80 4.38 -29.80
CA ALA A 17 -4.06 3.15 -30.03
C ALA A 17 -3.50 3.05 -31.47
N THR A 18 -4.21 3.63 -32.44
CA THR A 18 -3.78 3.67 -33.83
C THR A 18 -2.67 4.69 -34.03
N GLU A 19 -2.78 5.86 -33.41
CA GLU A 19 -1.81 6.96 -33.53
C GLU A 19 -0.49 6.66 -32.83
N LEU A 20 -0.54 6.07 -31.63
CA LEU A 20 0.64 5.72 -30.85
C LEU A 20 1.30 4.39 -31.24
N LYS A 21 0.79 3.73 -32.29
CA LYS A 21 1.28 2.43 -32.73
C LYS A 21 2.76 2.48 -33.07
N GLY A 22 3.55 1.64 -32.40
CA GLY A 22 5.00 1.57 -32.58
C GLY A 22 5.81 2.50 -31.67
N GLN A 23 5.16 3.42 -30.96
CA GLN A 23 5.81 4.27 -29.95
C GLN A 23 5.40 3.87 -28.52
N VAL A 24 4.09 3.71 -28.29
CA VAL A 24 3.54 3.37 -26.98
C VAL A 24 2.49 2.28 -27.14
N ASN A 25 2.61 1.23 -26.33
CA ASN A 25 1.62 0.15 -26.31
C ASN A 25 0.39 0.60 -25.53
N VAL A 26 -0.75 0.67 -26.20
CA VAL A 26 -2.04 1.03 -25.61
C VAL A 26 -2.83 -0.24 -25.36
N ALA A 27 -3.32 -0.41 -24.13
CA ALA A 27 -4.12 -1.56 -23.72
C ALA A 27 -5.36 -1.10 -22.93
N LYS A 28 -6.43 -1.90 -22.99
CA LYS A 28 -7.62 -1.74 -22.16
C LYS A 28 -7.89 -3.03 -21.38
N VAL A 29 -8.22 -2.90 -20.11
CA VAL A 29 -8.52 -4.03 -19.21
C VAL A 29 -9.84 -3.75 -18.51
N ASP A 30 -10.74 -4.73 -18.50
CA ASP A 30 -11.96 -4.64 -17.70
C ASP A 30 -11.64 -5.00 -16.24
N GLY A 31 -11.62 -3.97 -15.37
CA GLY A 31 -11.38 -4.14 -13.95
C GLY A 31 -12.51 -4.83 -13.19
N THR A 32 -13.71 -4.95 -13.79
CA THR A 32 -14.85 -5.68 -13.21
C THR A 32 -14.71 -7.19 -13.39
N GLU A 33 -14.12 -7.62 -14.52
CA GLU A 33 -13.80 -9.03 -14.77
C GLU A 33 -12.47 -9.45 -14.11
N ASN A 34 -11.58 -8.49 -13.82
CA ASN A 34 -10.24 -8.72 -13.29
C ASN A 34 -10.02 -8.06 -11.91
N PRO A 35 -10.69 -8.54 -10.84
CA PRO A 35 -10.63 -7.89 -9.52
C PRO A 35 -9.23 -7.89 -8.89
N LEU A 36 -8.41 -8.91 -9.16
CA LEU A 36 -7.04 -8.99 -8.66
C LEU A 36 -6.14 -7.88 -9.24
N LEU A 37 -6.32 -7.54 -10.51
CA LEU A 37 -5.61 -6.42 -11.14
C LEU A 37 -6.06 -5.09 -10.56
N SER A 38 -7.38 -4.91 -10.39
CA SER A 38 -7.94 -3.72 -9.75
C SER A 38 -7.42 -3.53 -8.32
N LYS A 39 -7.32 -4.61 -7.52
CA LYS A 39 -6.72 -4.60 -6.18
C LYS A 39 -5.24 -4.23 -6.24
N ARG A 40 -4.46 -4.89 -7.10
CA ARG A 40 -3.02 -4.67 -7.27
C ARG A 40 -2.67 -3.22 -7.60
N PHE A 41 -3.40 -2.61 -8.54
CA PHE A 41 -3.20 -1.22 -8.96
C PHE A 41 -4.03 -0.21 -8.15
N LYS A 42 -4.76 -0.66 -7.12
CA LYS A 42 -5.60 0.17 -6.24
C LYS A 42 -6.59 1.04 -7.00
N ILE A 43 -7.22 0.49 -8.05
CA ILE A 43 -8.21 1.17 -8.88
C ILE A 43 -9.50 1.34 -8.09
N ARG A 44 -9.89 2.60 -7.83
CA ARG A 44 -11.11 2.95 -7.05
C ARG A 44 -12.24 3.52 -7.91
N SER A 45 -11.91 4.04 -9.09
CA SER A 45 -12.86 4.71 -9.98
C SER A 45 -12.55 4.40 -11.44
N TYR A 46 -13.55 4.58 -12.29
CA TYR A 46 -13.43 4.35 -13.73
C TYR A 46 -13.86 5.60 -14.51
N PRO A 47 -13.20 5.92 -15.64
CA PRO A 47 -11.97 5.31 -16.15
C PRO A 47 -10.73 5.80 -15.38
N THR A 48 -9.77 4.90 -15.13
CA THR A 48 -8.44 5.24 -14.60
C THR A 48 -7.40 4.97 -15.68
N LEU A 49 -6.59 5.98 -16.00
CA LEU A 49 -5.57 5.92 -17.04
C LEU A 49 -4.18 5.93 -16.38
N ILE A 50 -3.36 4.95 -16.71
CA ILE A 50 -2.03 4.76 -16.12
C ILE A 50 -1.04 4.54 -17.25
N LEU A 51 0.02 5.36 -17.29
CA LEU A 51 1.17 5.15 -18.16
C LEU A 51 2.24 4.36 -17.41
N PHE A 52 2.80 3.35 -18.07
CA PHE A 52 3.92 2.57 -17.55
C PHE A 52 5.19 2.88 -18.34
N ARG A 53 6.22 3.38 -17.66
CA ARG A 53 7.53 3.64 -18.27
C ARG A 53 8.64 3.40 -17.25
N HIS A 54 9.72 2.69 -17.65
CA HIS A 54 10.87 2.39 -16.79
C HIS A 54 10.50 1.83 -15.39
N GLN A 55 9.59 0.85 -15.32
CA GLN A 55 9.08 0.25 -14.07
C GLN A 55 8.39 1.22 -13.09
N LYS A 56 8.05 2.42 -13.56
CA LYS A 56 7.28 3.43 -12.84
C LYS A 56 5.90 3.55 -13.46
N MET A 57 4.93 3.94 -12.64
CA MET A 57 3.56 4.19 -13.06
C MET A 57 3.20 5.66 -12.87
N TYR A 58 2.55 6.23 -13.88
CA TYR A 58 2.15 7.63 -13.92
C TYR A 58 0.64 7.69 -14.09
N ASN A 59 -0.06 8.18 -13.06
CA ASN A 59 -1.51 8.33 -13.11
C ASN A 59 -1.86 9.59 -13.89
N TYR A 60 -2.70 9.45 -14.90
CA TYR A 60 -3.19 10.57 -15.68
C TYR A 60 -4.45 11.16 -15.05
N GLN A 61 -4.46 12.48 -14.86
CA GLN A 61 -5.59 13.23 -14.29
C GLN A 61 -6.05 14.40 -15.19
N GLY A 62 -5.53 14.49 -16.42
CA GLY A 62 -5.82 15.57 -17.36
C GLY A 62 -7.14 15.41 -18.11
N ALA A 63 -7.30 16.23 -19.15
CA ALA A 63 -8.46 16.20 -20.04
C ALA A 63 -8.57 14.86 -20.79
N ARG A 64 -9.79 14.40 -21.07
CA ARG A 64 -10.02 13.09 -21.72
C ARG A 64 -10.01 13.16 -23.24
N ASP A 65 -9.27 14.13 -23.78
CA ASP A 65 -9.14 14.37 -25.21
C ASP A 65 -7.94 13.61 -25.77
N LYS A 66 -8.02 13.19 -27.03
CA LYS A 66 -6.98 12.41 -27.69
C LYS A 66 -5.62 13.08 -27.57
N ASP A 67 -5.53 14.35 -27.97
CA ASP A 67 -4.28 15.10 -28.02
C ASP A 67 -3.66 15.30 -26.63
N ALA A 68 -4.50 15.52 -25.61
CA ALA A 68 -4.06 15.67 -24.24
C ALA A 68 -3.44 14.37 -23.68
N ILE A 69 -3.99 13.22 -24.07
CA ILE A 69 -3.46 11.91 -23.67
C ILE A 69 -2.18 11.59 -24.46
N VAL A 70 -2.14 11.89 -25.77
CA VAL A 70 -0.93 11.72 -26.61
C VAL A 70 0.23 12.52 -26.04
N ASN A 71 0.03 13.81 -25.77
CA ASN A 71 1.06 14.68 -25.21
C ASN A 71 1.59 14.18 -23.86
N PHE A 72 0.70 13.62 -23.03
CA PHE A 72 1.10 13.01 -21.77
C PHE A 72 1.91 11.72 -21.97
N ALA A 73 1.53 10.90 -22.94
CA ALA A 73 2.21 9.64 -23.25
C ALA A 73 3.61 9.85 -23.82
N THR A 74 3.83 10.92 -24.60
CA THR A 74 5.12 11.21 -25.24
C THR A 74 6.09 11.92 -24.29
N ASP A 75 5.67 13.00 -23.64
CA ASP A 75 6.56 13.90 -22.88
C ASP A 75 6.01 14.33 -21.52
N GLY A 76 4.69 14.52 -21.38
CA GLY A 76 4.08 15.12 -20.19
C GLY A 76 4.25 14.33 -18.90
N PHE A 77 4.50 13.01 -18.96
CA PHE A 77 4.77 12.20 -17.77
C PHE A 77 6.06 12.62 -17.03
N GLY A 78 6.99 13.32 -17.70
CA GLY A 78 8.26 13.77 -17.12
C GLY A 78 8.12 14.84 -16.04
N GLU A 79 6.97 15.54 -15.99
CA GLU A 79 6.70 16.55 -14.96
C GLU A 79 6.52 15.94 -13.55
N ILE A 80 6.17 14.65 -13.48
CA ILE A 80 5.98 13.94 -12.22
C ILE A 80 7.34 13.48 -11.70
N LYS A 81 7.86 14.19 -10.70
CA LYS A 81 9.21 13.96 -10.13
C LYS A 81 9.34 12.62 -9.40
N ASP A 82 8.32 12.22 -8.65
CA ASP A 82 8.33 11.00 -7.82
C ASP A 82 7.13 10.09 -8.12
N PRO A 83 7.12 9.41 -9.29
CA PRO A 83 6.05 8.49 -9.64
C PRO A 83 6.16 7.19 -8.81
N PRO A 84 5.02 6.62 -8.39
CA PRO A 84 5.02 5.32 -7.72
C PRO A 84 5.63 4.23 -8.62
N SER A 85 6.31 3.27 -8.00
CA SER A 85 6.78 2.07 -8.70
C SER A 85 5.62 1.13 -9.02
N VAL A 86 5.78 0.31 -10.06
CA VAL A 86 4.75 -0.68 -10.43
C VAL A 86 4.59 -1.70 -9.29
N PRO A 87 3.39 -1.84 -8.70
CA PRO A 87 3.17 -2.79 -7.62
C PRO A 87 3.42 -4.21 -8.12
N LYS A 88 4.09 -5.04 -7.31
CA LYS A 88 4.27 -6.47 -7.60
C LYS A 88 2.91 -7.18 -7.57
N PRO A 89 2.73 -8.28 -8.34
CA PRO A 89 1.51 -9.07 -8.21
C PRO A 89 1.38 -9.56 -6.77
N PRO A 90 0.18 -9.49 -6.16
CA PRO A 90 -0.02 -10.04 -4.84
C PRO A 90 0.30 -11.53 -4.89
N THR A 91 1.10 -11.99 -3.93
CA THR A 91 1.33 -13.41 -3.73
C THR A 91 0.22 -13.99 -2.85
N TRP A 92 0.07 -15.31 -2.85
CA TRP A 92 -0.87 -16.00 -1.98
C TRP A 92 -0.63 -15.68 -0.50
N LEU A 93 0.63 -15.42 -0.11
CA LEU A 93 0.98 -15.02 1.25
C LEU A 93 0.47 -13.61 1.57
N ASP A 94 0.53 -12.69 0.61
CA ASP A 94 -0.01 -11.34 0.78
C ASP A 94 -1.53 -11.37 0.97
N ASP A 95 -2.24 -12.20 0.20
CA ASP A 95 -3.70 -12.34 0.35
C ASP A 95 -4.10 -12.98 1.70
N LEU A 96 -3.25 -13.86 2.26
CA LEU A 96 -3.48 -14.45 3.58
C LEU A 96 -3.12 -13.47 4.72
N LEU A 97 -2.06 -12.67 4.55
CA LEU A 97 -1.47 -11.86 5.62
C LEU A 97 -2.00 -10.41 5.65
N GLU A 98 -2.41 -9.84 4.52
CA GLU A 98 -3.05 -8.52 4.45
C GLU A 98 -4.26 -8.36 5.37
N PRO A 99 -5.25 -9.28 5.42
CA PRO A 99 -6.40 -9.10 6.31
C PRO A 99 -5.97 -9.04 7.77
N LEU A 100 -5.02 -9.90 8.17
CA LEU A 100 -4.46 -9.89 9.53
C LEU A 100 -3.74 -8.57 9.85
N LEU A 101 -3.00 -8.02 8.89
CA LEU A 101 -2.26 -6.76 9.05
C LEU A 101 -3.18 -5.54 9.06
N GLU A 102 -4.24 -5.53 8.27
CA GLU A 102 -5.25 -4.46 8.25
C GLU A 102 -6.03 -4.44 9.57
N ASP A 103 -6.42 -5.62 10.07
CA ASP A 103 -7.05 -5.77 11.39
C ASP A 103 -6.12 -5.29 12.51
N MET A 104 -4.83 -5.66 12.45
CA MET A 104 -3.82 -5.14 13.38
C MET A 104 -3.71 -3.61 13.34
N ARG A 105 -3.70 -3.01 12.15
CA ARG A 105 -3.68 -1.54 12.01
C ARG A 105 -4.92 -0.91 12.64
N HIS A 106 -6.10 -1.49 12.42
CA HIS A 106 -7.33 -1.02 13.06
C HIS A 106 -7.27 -1.13 14.59
N ILE A 107 -6.80 -2.26 15.13
CA ILE A 107 -6.62 -2.46 16.58
C ILE A 107 -5.65 -1.42 17.17
N LEU A 108 -4.51 -1.20 16.52
CA LEU A 108 -3.49 -0.25 16.97
C LEU A 108 -3.91 1.21 16.77
N ALA A 109 -4.71 1.52 15.75
CA ALA A 109 -5.26 2.86 15.51
C ALA A 109 -6.40 3.22 16.48
N VAL A 110 -7.26 2.26 16.83
CA VAL A 110 -8.33 2.46 17.83
C VAL A 110 -7.74 2.71 19.22
N ARG A 111 -6.53 2.19 19.52
CA ARG A 111 -5.90 2.42 20.82
C ARG A 111 -4.37 2.53 20.74
N LYS A 112 -3.86 3.75 20.52
CA LYS A 112 -2.49 4.12 20.96
C LYS A 112 -2.23 3.72 22.43
N ASN A 113 -3.29 3.75 23.25
CA ASN A 113 -3.29 3.32 24.65
C ASN A 113 -3.22 1.80 24.83
N ALA A 114 -3.62 0.96 23.87
CA ALA A 114 -3.54 -0.50 23.98
C ALA A 114 -2.10 -0.98 23.84
N ALA A 115 -1.29 -0.36 22.99
CA ALA A 115 0.14 -0.61 22.93
C ALA A 115 0.81 -0.31 24.29
N ILE A 116 0.41 0.79 24.94
CA ILE A 116 0.86 1.16 26.29
C ILE A 116 0.38 0.12 27.32
N VAL A 117 -0.88 -0.29 27.29
CA VAL A 117 -1.41 -1.31 28.22
C VAL A 117 -0.72 -2.66 28.05
N LEU A 118 -0.44 -3.09 26.82
CA LEU A 118 0.28 -4.34 26.56
C LEU A 118 1.74 -4.28 27.00
N ALA A 119 2.42 -3.16 26.78
CA ALA A 119 3.79 -2.95 27.25
C ALA A 119 3.87 -2.86 28.79
N VAL A 120 2.92 -2.16 29.41
CA VAL A 120 2.84 -2.06 30.88
C VAL A 120 2.48 -3.42 31.48
N ALA A 121 1.54 -4.15 30.89
CA ALA A 121 1.17 -5.49 31.33
C ALA A 121 2.36 -6.46 31.21
N SER A 122 3.15 -6.42 30.13
CA SER A 122 4.32 -7.30 29.98
C SER A 122 5.43 -6.95 30.98
N VAL A 123 5.66 -5.66 31.26
CA VAL A 123 6.60 -5.22 32.30
C VAL A 123 6.14 -5.66 33.69
N ILE A 124 4.85 -5.51 34.02
CA ILE A 124 4.30 -5.94 35.31
C ILE A 124 4.40 -7.45 35.46
N VAL A 125 3.97 -8.21 34.44
CA VAL A 125 4.06 -9.68 34.44
C VAL A 125 5.51 -10.13 34.56
N GLY A 126 6.45 -9.49 33.86
CA GLY A 126 7.87 -9.75 33.96
C GLY A 126 8.45 -9.43 35.35
N ALA A 127 8.06 -8.31 35.96
CA ALA A 127 8.49 -7.95 37.31
C ALA A 127 7.92 -8.92 38.36
N VAL A 128 6.65 -9.31 38.23
CA VAL A 128 6.01 -10.29 39.11
C VAL A 128 6.68 -11.66 38.96
N LEU A 129 6.91 -12.13 37.73
CA LEU A 129 7.64 -13.36 37.48
C LEU A 129 9.07 -13.29 38.04
N ALA A 130 9.76 -12.16 37.90
CA ALA A 130 11.10 -11.99 38.49
C ALA A 130 11.08 -12.05 40.02
N LEU A 131 10.07 -11.47 40.67
CA LEU A 131 9.90 -11.53 42.13
C LEU A 131 9.52 -12.94 42.62
N LEU A 132 8.79 -13.70 41.80
CA LEU A 132 8.39 -15.08 42.11
C LEU A 132 9.52 -16.09 41.85
N VAL A 133 10.31 -15.89 40.80
CA VAL A 133 11.40 -16.81 40.39
C VAL A 133 12.72 -16.49 41.09
N CYS A 134 12.98 -15.24 41.47
CA CYS A 134 14.09 -14.86 42.34
C CYS A 134 13.60 -14.63 43.78
N PRO A 135 13.50 -15.67 44.63
CA PRO A 135 13.30 -15.45 46.05
C PRO A 135 14.47 -14.59 46.55
N ARG A 136 14.14 -13.48 47.23
CA ARG A 136 15.09 -12.53 47.86
C ARG A 136 16.37 -13.24 48.27
N ARG A 137 17.53 -12.86 47.69
CA ARG A 137 18.79 -12.96 48.45
C ARG A 137 18.62 -12.03 49.64
N ALA A 138 18.16 -12.59 50.76
CA ALA A 138 18.18 -11.92 52.04
C ALA A 138 19.63 -11.52 52.34
N THR A 139 19.84 -10.22 52.53
CA THR A 139 20.88 -9.59 53.36
C THR A 139 22.04 -10.49 53.80
N VAL A 140 23.21 -10.36 53.15
CA VAL A 140 24.50 -10.68 53.80
C VAL A 140 25.41 -9.47 53.63
N GLU A 141 25.25 -8.50 54.53
CA GLU A 141 26.40 -7.76 55.06
C GLU A 141 26.20 -7.59 56.57
N SER A 142 26.43 -8.69 57.27
CA SER A 142 26.70 -8.71 58.71
C SER A 142 28.12 -8.20 58.94
N GLY A 143 28.22 -7.11 59.69
CA GLY A 143 29.31 -6.72 60.59
C GLY A 143 30.76 -7.14 60.25
N LYS A 144 31.58 -6.14 59.91
CA LYS A 144 33.03 -6.19 60.17
C LYS A 144 33.41 -5.16 61.25
N LYS A 145 33.44 -5.68 62.48
CA LYS A 145 34.36 -5.41 63.61
C LYS A 145 35.03 -4.03 63.72
N SER A 146 34.68 -3.34 64.81
CA SER A 146 35.59 -2.77 65.83
C SER A 146 37.09 -2.97 65.61
N LYS A 147 37.82 -1.86 65.41
CA LYS A 147 38.82 -1.32 66.33
C LYS A 147 39.19 0.11 65.95
#